data_AF-A0A1C2IRX5-F1
#
_entry.id   AF-A0A1C2IRX5-F1
#
_cell.length_a   1.000
_cell.length_b   1.000
_cell.length_c   1.000
_cell.angle_alpha   90.00
_cell.angle_beta   90.00
_cell.angle_gamma   90.00
#
_symmetry.space_group_name_H-M   'P 1'
#
loop_
_entity.id
_entity.type
_entity.pdbx_description
1 polymer ?
#
loop_
_entity_poly.entity_id
_entity_poly.type
_entity_poly.pdbx_seq_one_letter_code
_entity_poly.pdbx_strand_id
1 'polypeptide(L)'
;MNNSIQLVNSQSLPQVTRDVYGAINGNIPSATKALYKNVVDLMGFESGIRSLNRRGGFEARSMSIYGYDESRQLVVIQFRRVYLKREGYYRNVQKLYYLVGNDEGQLFSHLLPSSILKMKGLQQSTPQDVVRWSESKIFGVPLGKLSAIIRQGDIALIPVRSIPTGSVQNRDLEFHLGGGSHQVMVDGEHFVSPDGTNYIKGLVEIVHIKAEHRAVCAEGCFRIAEGARGITPDWVDTELGD
;
A
#
# COMPACT_ATOMS: atom_id res chain seq x y z
N MET A 1 30.65 -46.51 -0.41
CA MET A 1 31.01 -45.07 -0.46
C MET A 1 29.89 -44.31 0.20
N ASN A 2 30.10 -43.78 1.41
CA ASN A 2 29.08 -43.07 2.19
C ASN A 2 29.01 -41.61 1.72
N ASN A 3 27.96 -41.26 0.98
CA ASN A 3 27.66 -39.86 0.66
C ASN A 3 27.07 -39.18 1.90
N SER A 4 27.90 -38.40 2.57
CA SER A 4 27.48 -37.48 3.63
C SER A 4 26.77 -36.30 2.97
N ILE A 5 25.45 -36.21 3.16
CA ILE A 5 24.67 -35.04 2.76
C ILE A 5 25.09 -33.90 3.69
N GLN A 6 25.88 -32.95 3.18
CA GLN A 6 26.16 -31.71 3.88
C GLN A 6 24.85 -30.91 3.95
N LEU A 7 24.29 -30.82 5.15
CA LEU A 7 23.24 -29.87 5.50
C LEU A 7 23.80 -28.47 5.26
N VAL A 8 23.35 -27.83 4.19
CA VAL A 8 23.62 -26.42 3.93
C VAL A 8 23.04 -25.63 5.10
N ASN A 9 23.93 -24.98 5.86
CA ASN A 9 23.56 -24.03 6.90
C ASN A 9 22.62 -22.98 6.29
N SER A 10 21.33 -23.06 6.61
CA SER A 10 20.39 -21.99 6.40
C SER A 10 20.84 -20.82 7.25
N GLN A 11 21.57 -19.88 6.66
CA GLN A 11 21.79 -18.58 7.28
C GLN A 11 20.41 -18.01 7.59
N SER A 12 20.07 -17.96 8.87
CA SER A 12 18.84 -17.35 9.33
C SER A 12 18.87 -15.90 8.86
N LEU A 13 17.85 -15.52 8.08
CA LEU A 13 17.64 -14.12 7.71
C LEU A 13 17.72 -13.28 8.99
N PRO A 14 18.38 -12.10 8.95
CA PRO A 14 18.52 -11.26 10.14
C PRO A 14 17.12 -11.00 10.71
N GLN A 15 16.91 -11.49 11.93
CA GLN A 15 15.61 -11.41 12.57
C GLN A 15 15.34 -9.93 12.88
N VAL A 16 14.31 -9.37 12.25
CA VAL A 16 13.97 -7.97 12.42
C VAL A 16 13.39 -7.75 13.81
N THR A 17 13.95 -6.81 14.57
CA THR A 17 13.42 -6.44 15.89
C THR A 17 12.28 -5.45 15.75
N ARG A 18 11.18 -5.69 16.47
CA ARG A 18 10.04 -4.78 16.54
C ARG A 18 9.93 -4.15 17.92
N ASP A 19 9.46 -2.91 17.99
CA ASP A 19 9.11 -2.28 19.26
C ASP A 19 7.75 -2.76 19.80
N VAL A 20 7.40 -2.25 20.98
CA VAL A 20 6.11 -2.52 21.64
C VAL A 20 4.90 -2.10 20.80
N TYR A 21 5.09 -1.21 19.83
CA TYR A 21 4.06 -0.75 18.89
C TYR A 21 4.12 -1.49 17.55
N GLY A 22 5.00 -2.49 17.39
CA GLY A 22 5.15 -3.30 16.18
C GLY A 22 5.99 -2.65 15.08
N ALA A 23 6.54 -1.45 15.31
CA ALA A 23 7.42 -0.79 14.36
C ALA A 23 8.78 -1.50 14.30
N ILE A 24 9.33 -1.61 13.10
CA ILE A 24 10.64 -2.20 12.85
C ILE A 24 11.73 -1.24 13.31
N ASN A 25 12.57 -1.72 14.22
CA ASN A 25 13.81 -1.08 14.64
C ASN A 25 15.01 -1.93 14.19
N GLY A 26 16.15 -1.29 13.93
CA GLY A 26 17.43 -1.98 13.65
C GLY A 26 17.82 -2.02 12.16
N ASN A 27 18.29 -3.18 11.69
CA ASN A 27 18.84 -3.38 10.34
C ASN A 27 17.76 -3.32 9.26
N ILE A 28 17.30 -2.11 8.96
CA ILE A 28 16.52 -1.81 7.77
C ILE A 28 17.50 -1.69 6.58
N PRO A 29 17.24 -2.39 5.48
CA PRO A 29 18.06 -2.32 4.26
C PRO A 29 18.22 -0.91 3.72
N SER A 30 19.35 -0.63 3.07
CA SER A 30 19.67 0.70 2.53
C SER A 30 18.66 1.16 1.48
N ALA A 31 18.20 0.27 0.59
CA ALA A 31 17.17 0.57 -0.39
C ALA A 31 15.85 1.00 0.27
N THR A 32 15.41 0.26 1.29
CA THR A 32 14.21 0.62 2.07
C THR A 32 14.38 1.95 2.80
N LYS A 33 15.56 2.24 3.35
CA LYS A 33 15.86 3.55 3.98
C LYS A 33 15.82 4.68 2.96
N ALA A 34 16.35 4.47 1.75
CA ALA A 34 16.31 5.46 0.68
C ALA A 34 14.87 5.73 0.24
N LEU A 35 14.06 4.68 0.03
CA LEU A 35 12.63 4.81 -0.27
C LEU A 35 11.90 5.58 0.83
N TYR A 36 12.09 5.20 2.09
CA TYR A 36 11.52 5.90 3.24
C TYR A 36 11.94 7.38 3.27
N LYS A 37 13.22 7.68 3.02
CA LYS A 37 13.72 9.06 2.98
C LYS A 37 13.07 9.86 1.83
N ASN A 38 12.95 9.27 0.64
CA ASN A 38 12.30 9.95 -0.49
C ASN A 38 10.85 10.30 -0.16
N VAL A 39 10.15 9.42 0.57
CA VAL A 39 8.80 9.73 1.07
C VAL A 39 8.82 10.89 2.07
N VAL A 40 9.74 10.89 3.05
CA VAL A 40 9.90 12.04 3.98
C VAL A 40 10.09 13.34 3.20
N ASP A 41 11.02 13.33 2.24
CA ASP A 41 11.42 14.52 1.50
C ASP A 41 10.28 15.04 0.60
N LEU A 42 9.61 14.15 -0.14
CA LEU A 42 8.48 14.53 -1.01
C LEU A 42 7.30 15.05 -0.23
N MET A 43 7.00 14.46 0.93
CA MET A 43 5.88 14.88 1.76
C MET A 43 6.18 16.16 2.56
N GLY A 44 7.40 16.68 2.50
CA GLY A 44 7.85 17.77 3.38
C GLY A 44 7.68 17.44 4.87
N PHE A 45 7.70 16.15 5.23
CA PHE A 45 7.29 15.71 6.56
C PHE A 45 8.40 15.97 7.58
N GLU A 46 8.17 16.93 8.47
CA GLU A 46 9.07 17.20 9.58
C GLU A 46 8.68 16.40 10.83
N SER A 47 9.52 15.44 11.22
CA SER A 47 9.40 14.78 12.53
C SER A 47 9.91 15.70 13.64
N GLY A 48 9.21 15.74 14.77
CA GLY A 48 9.62 16.57 15.90
C GLY A 48 8.45 17.04 16.75
N ILE A 49 8.73 17.98 17.66
CA ILE A 49 7.73 18.62 18.52
C ILE A 49 7.66 20.10 18.16
N ARG A 50 6.48 20.56 17.76
CA ARG A 50 6.18 21.96 17.47
C ARG A 50 5.24 22.51 18.53
N SER A 51 5.59 23.66 19.09
CA SER A 51 4.65 24.43 19.91
C SER A 51 3.58 25.03 18.99
N LEU A 52 2.30 24.74 19.29
CA LEU A 52 1.18 25.32 18.54
C LEU A 52 0.82 26.72 19.06
N ASN A 53 1.17 27.03 20.32
CA ASN A 53 0.94 28.33 20.93
C ASN A 53 1.78 28.52 22.18
N ARG A 54 1.96 29.78 22.59
CA ARG A 54 2.68 30.16 23.83
C ARG A 54 2.02 29.67 25.13
N ARG A 55 0.86 29.01 25.08
CA ARG A 55 0.04 28.58 26.23
C ARG A 55 0.03 27.06 26.41
N GLY A 56 1.08 26.36 25.95
CA GLY A 56 1.30 24.94 26.24
C GLY A 56 0.64 23.95 25.26
N GLY A 57 -0.03 24.43 24.22
CA GLY A 57 -0.45 23.57 23.11
C GLY A 57 0.77 23.11 22.31
N PHE A 58 0.81 21.82 21.96
CA PHE A 58 1.89 21.26 21.15
C PHE A 58 1.36 20.24 20.15
N GLU A 59 2.18 19.98 19.15
CA GLU A 59 2.04 18.91 18.19
C GLU A 59 3.35 18.16 18.11
N ALA A 60 3.28 16.83 18.14
CA ALA A 60 4.42 15.95 17.94
C ALA A 60 4.12 15.01 16.77
N ARG A 61 5.07 14.90 15.85
CA ARG A 61 4.96 14.09 14.64
C ARG A 61 6.09 13.09 14.56
N SER A 62 5.77 11.88 14.13
CA SER A 62 6.75 10.83 13.90
C SER A 62 6.30 9.92 12.77
N MET A 63 7.26 9.36 12.06
CA MET A 63 7.02 8.31 11.07
C MET A 63 7.81 7.06 11.41
N SER A 64 7.25 5.87 11.19
CA SER A 64 7.90 4.59 11.54
C SER A 64 7.62 3.52 10.50
N ILE A 65 8.58 2.62 10.26
CA ILE A 65 8.45 1.51 9.31
C ILE A 65 7.84 0.29 10.01
N TYR A 66 6.91 -0.40 9.36
CA TYR A 66 6.22 -1.59 9.87
C TYR A 66 6.47 -2.83 9.01
N GLY A 67 6.76 -2.67 7.73
CA GLY A 67 7.03 -3.75 6.80
C GLY A 67 7.80 -3.23 5.60
N TYR A 68 8.48 -4.12 4.90
CA TYR A 68 9.13 -3.79 3.63
C TYR A 68 9.33 -5.04 2.79
N ASP A 69 9.45 -4.84 1.49
CA ASP A 69 9.78 -5.85 0.50
C ASP A 69 10.74 -5.21 -0.51
N GLU A 70 12.04 -5.45 -0.33
CA GLU A 70 13.10 -4.86 -1.14
C GLU A 70 12.99 -5.28 -2.61
N SER A 71 12.59 -6.53 -2.86
CA SER A 71 12.52 -7.07 -4.22
C SER A 71 11.47 -6.34 -5.05
N ARG A 72 10.42 -5.84 -4.39
CA ARG A 72 9.33 -5.08 -5.02
C ARG A 72 9.39 -3.58 -4.71
N GLN A 73 10.45 -3.11 -4.06
CA GLN A 73 10.63 -1.72 -3.63
C GLN A 73 9.41 -1.17 -2.88
N LEU A 74 8.89 -1.94 -1.91
CA LEU A 74 7.73 -1.55 -1.10
C LEU A 74 8.09 -1.34 0.37
N VAL A 75 7.40 -0.40 1.02
CA VAL A 75 7.50 -0.14 2.45
C VAL A 75 6.13 0.20 3.05
N VAL A 76 5.85 -0.33 4.23
CA VAL A 76 4.67 0.03 5.02
C VAL A 76 5.12 0.99 6.11
N ILE A 77 4.56 2.19 6.12
CA ILE A 77 4.91 3.27 7.04
C ILE A 77 3.70 3.68 7.87
N GLN A 78 3.94 4.10 9.12
CA GLN A 78 2.95 4.77 9.95
C GLN A 78 3.30 6.25 10.05
N PHE A 79 2.33 7.13 9.78
CA PHE A 79 2.37 8.51 10.23
C PHE A 79 1.63 8.61 11.55
N ARG A 80 2.29 9.21 12.54
CA ARG A 80 1.69 9.47 13.84
C ARG A 80 1.76 10.96 14.14
N ARG A 81 0.62 11.51 14.53
CA ARG A 81 0.46 12.87 15.04
C ARG A 81 -0.14 12.81 16.44
N VAL A 82 0.49 13.48 17.38
CA VAL A 82 -0.02 13.69 18.73
C VAL A 82 -0.19 15.18 18.94
N TYR A 83 -1.37 15.66 19.30
CA TYR A 83 -1.58 17.09 19.51
C TYR A 83 -2.48 17.39 20.70
N LEU A 84 -2.27 18.56 21.28
CA LEU A 84 -3.07 19.12 22.36
C LEU A 84 -3.64 20.48 21.91
N LYS A 85 -4.94 20.54 21.65
CA LYS A 85 -5.64 21.81 21.40
C LYS A 85 -5.93 22.47 22.75
N ARG A 86 -5.74 23.79 22.83
CA ARG A 86 -5.83 24.66 24.03
C ARG A 86 -6.98 24.33 25.02
N GLU A 87 -8.12 23.86 24.52
CA GLU A 87 -9.34 23.66 25.30
C GLU A 87 -9.52 22.22 25.84
N GLY A 88 -8.64 21.29 25.46
CA GLY A 88 -8.68 19.92 25.94
C GLY A 88 -7.57 19.62 26.94
N TYR A 89 -7.90 18.94 28.04
CA TYR A 89 -6.90 18.33 28.93
C TYR A 89 -6.25 17.07 28.31
N TYR A 90 -6.90 16.49 27.30
CA TYR A 90 -6.53 15.21 26.72
C TYR A 90 -5.75 15.36 25.41
N ARG A 91 -4.66 14.61 25.31
CA ARG A 91 -3.86 14.48 24.09
C ARG A 91 -4.65 13.69 23.05
N ASN A 92 -4.75 14.21 21.83
CA ASN A 92 -5.31 13.48 20.71
C ASN A 92 -4.20 12.76 19.96
N VAL A 93 -4.43 11.52 19.55
CA VAL A 93 -3.46 10.72 18.78
C VAL A 93 -4.12 10.28 17.49
N GLN A 94 -3.54 10.67 16.36
CA GLN A 94 -3.91 10.22 15.04
C GLN A 94 -2.81 9.34 14.49
N LYS A 95 -3.22 8.22 13.87
CA LYS A 95 -2.31 7.26 13.24
C LYS A 95 -2.87 6.89 11.87
N LEU A 96 -2.06 7.06 10.86
CA LEU A 96 -2.33 6.62 9.50
C LEU A 96 -1.25 5.64 9.10
N TYR A 97 -1.61 4.69 8.25
CA TYR A 97 -0.65 3.72 7.73
C TYR A 97 -0.72 3.75 6.23
N TYR A 98 0.42 3.75 5.57
CA TYR A 98 0.51 3.75 4.12
C TYR A 98 1.37 2.60 3.64
N LEU A 99 0.99 1.99 2.52
CA LEU A 99 1.88 1.21 1.69
C LEU A 99 2.43 2.18 0.64
N VAL A 100 3.75 2.34 0.64
CA VAL A 100 4.46 3.15 -0.34
C VAL A 100 5.34 2.24 -1.16
N GLY A 101 5.45 2.52 -2.45
CA GLY A 101 6.41 1.84 -3.30
C GLY A 101 7.05 2.75 -4.30
N ASN A 102 8.11 2.24 -4.91
CA ASN A 102 8.72 2.80 -6.10
C ASN A 102 8.53 1.81 -7.25
N ASP A 103 7.92 2.27 -8.34
CA ASP A 103 7.78 1.49 -9.57
C ASP A 103 8.48 2.26 -10.69
N GLU A 104 9.60 1.72 -11.16
CA GLU A 104 10.42 2.29 -12.25
C GLU A 104 10.87 3.75 -12.04
N GLY A 105 11.09 4.15 -10.78
CA GLY A 105 11.51 5.51 -10.41
C GLY A 105 10.37 6.39 -9.92
N GLN A 106 9.11 6.01 -10.17
CA GLN A 106 7.94 6.74 -9.71
C GLN A 106 7.47 6.25 -8.35
N LEU A 107 7.20 7.19 -7.44
CA LEU A 107 6.67 6.88 -6.12
C LEU A 107 5.14 6.88 -6.12
N PHE A 108 4.55 5.88 -5.46
CA PHE A 108 3.11 5.80 -5.24
C PHE A 108 2.84 5.52 -3.75
N SER A 109 1.63 5.88 -3.29
CA SER A 109 1.23 5.59 -1.90
C SER A 109 -0.25 5.21 -1.80
N HIS A 110 -0.54 4.33 -0.84
CA HIS A 110 -1.89 3.87 -0.54
C HIS A 110 -2.16 3.93 0.94
N LEU A 111 -3.23 4.61 1.34
CA LEU A 111 -3.69 4.52 2.72
C LEU A 111 -4.20 3.10 2.99
N LEU A 112 -3.74 2.50 4.07
CA LEU A 112 -4.31 1.26 4.57
C LEU A 112 -5.67 1.56 5.21
N PRO A 113 -6.75 0.87 4.80
CA PRO A 113 -8.08 1.08 5.37
C PRO A 113 -8.19 0.58 6.83
N SER A 114 -7.15 -0.05 7.35
CA SER A 114 -7.14 -0.58 8.72
C SER A 114 -5.76 -0.44 9.36
N SER A 115 -5.75 -0.24 10.69
CA SER A 115 -4.52 -0.23 11.47
C SER A 115 -3.76 -1.56 11.32
N ILE A 116 -2.46 -1.47 11.06
CA ILE A 116 -1.57 -2.64 10.97
C ILE A 116 -1.59 -3.48 12.26
N LEU A 117 -1.92 -2.87 13.40
CA LEU A 117 -2.01 -3.55 14.70
C LEU A 117 -3.14 -4.60 14.75
N LYS A 118 -4.06 -4.59 13.78
CA LYS A 118 -5.09 -5.63 13.63
C LYS A 118 -4.54 -6.89 12.95
N MET A 119 -3.32 -6.87 12.43
CA MET A 119 -2.65 -8.05 11.90
C MET A 119 -2.34 -9.04 13.03
N LYS A 120 -2.97 -10.22 12.98
CA LYS A 120 -2.71 -11.29 13.94
C LYS A 120 -1.25 -11.75 13.81
N GLY A 121 -0.55 -11.80 14.93
CA GLY A 121 0.85 -12.24 14.96
C GLY A 121 1.84 -11.22 14.37
N LEU A 122 1.50 -9.92 14.35
CA LEU A 122 2.37 -8.86 13.83
C LEU A 122 3.81 -8.93 14.39
N GLN A 123 3.94 -9.21 15.69
CA GLN A 123 5.24 -9.29 16.36
C GLN A 123 6.12 -10.45 15.84
N GLN A 124 5.51 -11.51 15.32
CA GLN A 124 6.19 -12.69 14.77
C GLN A 124 6.29 -12.64 13.24
N SER A 125 5.67 -11.65 12.60
CA SER A 125 5.57 -11.56 11.14
C SER A 125 6.83 -10.97 10.53
N THR A 126 7.26 -11.53 9.40
CA THR A 126 8.35 -10.96 8.60
C THR A 126 7.95 -9.58 8.06
N PRO A 127 8.92 -8.71 7.69
CA PRO A 127 8.60 -7.45 7.02
C PRO A 127 7.73 -7.63 5.76
N GLN A 128 7.98 -8.69 4.99
CA GLN A 128 7.26 -9.01 3.76
C GLN A 128 5.83 -9.48 4.06
N ASP A 129 5.60 -10.22 5.14
CA ASP A 129 4.23 -10.61 5.55
C ASP A 129 3.37 -9.38 5.85
N VAL A 130 3.95 -8.33 6.43
CA VAL A 130 3.26 -7.07 6.69
C VAL A 130 2.89 -6.35 5.38
N VAL A 131 3.79 -6.34 4.39
CA VAL A 131 3.50 -5.79 3.05
C VAL A 131 2.36 -6.55 2.39
N ARG A 132 2.45 -7.89 2.34
CA ARG A 132 1.40 -8.75 1.77
C ARG A 132 0.07 -8.55 2.49
N TRP A 133 0.07 -8.47 3.82
CA TRP A 133 -1.14 -8.16 4.57
C TRP A 133 -1.72 -6.80 4.18
N SER A 134 -0.88 -5.79 3.97
CA SER A 134 -1.32 -4.46 3.57
C SER A 134 -1.99 -4.47 2.19
N GLU A 135 -1.37 -5.11 1.20
CA GLU A 135 -1.98 -5.31 -0.13
C GLU A 135 -3.30 -6.07 -0.07
N SER A 136 -3.39 -7.09 0.79
CA SER A 136 -4.63 -7.85 1.02
C SER A 136 -5.80 -6.95 1.43
N LYS A 137 -5.50 -5.91 2.22
CA LYS A 137 -6.48 -4.93 2.71
C LYS A 137 -6.78 -3.87 1.68
N ILE A 138 -5.78 -3.39 0.95
CA ILE A 138 -5.94 -2.38 -0.10
C ILE A 138 -6.81 -2.92 -1.24
N PHE A 139 -6.55 -4.14 -1.70
CA PHE A 139 -7.23 -4.72 -2.87
C PHE A 139 -8.41 -5.65 -2.50
N GLY A 140 -8.63 -5.90 -1.21
CA GLY A 140 -9.69 -6.80 -0.74
C GLY A 140 -9.48 -8.26 -1.18
N VAL A 141 -8.23 -8.73 -1.22
CA VAL A 141 -7.86 -10.09 -1.68
C VAL A 141 -7.33 -10.91 -0.51
N PRO A 142 -7.76 -12.17 -0.32
CA PRO A 142 -7.16 -13.04 0.68
C PRO A 142 -5.66 -13.24 0.46
N LEU A 143 -4.85 -13.29 1.54
CA LEU A 143 -3.39 -13.43 1.48
C LEU A 143 -2.89 -14.55 0.55
N GLY A 144 -3.56 -15.70 0.56
CA GLY A 144 -3.21 -16.86 -0.29
C GLY A 144 -3.46 -16.67 -1.79
N LYS A 145 -4.11 -15.59 -2.20
CA LYS A 145 -4.40 -15.25 -3.60
C LYS A 145 -3.60 -14.06 -4.12
N LEU A 146 -2.80 -13.40 -3.28
CA LEU A 146 -2.05 -12.20 -3.67
C LEU A 146 -1.03 -12.48 -4.77
N SER A 147 -0.40 -13.64 -4.81
CA SER A 147 0.57 -13.98 -5.85
C SER A 147 -0.04 -14.10 -7.25
N ALA A 148 -1.37 -14.17 -7.35
CA ALA A 148 -2.08 -14.27 -8.62
C ALA A 148 -2.57 -12.90 -9.13
N ILE A 149 -2.49 -11.83 -8.34
CA ILE A 149 -2.92 -10.50 -8.78
C ILE A 149 -1.84 -9.88 -9.67
N ILE A 150 -2.26 -9.13 -10.67
CA ILE A 150 -1.38 -8.33 -11.52
C ILE A 150 -1.63 -6.87 -11.16
N ARG A 151 -0.57 -6.11 -10.86
CA ARG A 151 -0.69 -4.74 -10.34
C ARG A 151 -0.05 -3.75 -11.30
N GLN A 152 -0.65 -2.58 -11.42
CA GLN A 152 -0.04 -1.38 -11.97
C GLN A 152 -0.39 -0.21 -11.04
N GLY A 153 0.61 0.37 -10.35
CA GLY A 153 0.36 1.49 -9.45
C GLY A 153 -0.76 1.21 -8.44
N ASP A 154 -1.83 2.02 -8.51
CA ASP A 154 -3.00 1.93 -7.64
C ASP A 154 -4.10 0.98 -8.11
N ILE A 155 -3.90 0.29 -9.23
CA ILE A 155 -4.85 -0.66 -9.82
C ILE A 155 -4.34 -2.09 -9.72
N ALA A 156 -5.24 -3.03 -9.42
CA ALA A 156 -4.96 -4.46 -9.47
C ALA A 156 -6.01 -5.22 -10.30
N LEU A 157 -5.51 -6.09 -11.18
CA LEU A 157 -6.27 -7.15 -11.85
C LEU A 157 -6.26 -8.40 -10.97
N ILE A 158 -7.44 -8.86 -10.60
CA ILE A 158 -7.61 -9.97 -9.67
C ILE A 158 -8.32 -11.10 -10.40
N PRO A 159 -7.63 -12.22 -10.67
CA PRO A 159 -8.24 -13.33 -11.39
C PRO A 159 -9.49 -13.86 -10.69
N VAL A 160 -10.57 -14.01 -11.44
CA VAL A 160 -11.82 -14.61 -11.00
C VAL A 160 -12.21 -15.77 -11.91
N ARG A 161 -12.96 -16.73 -11.36
CA ARG A 161 -13.43 -17.89 -12.15
C ARG A 161 -14.56 -17.53 -13.11
N SER A 162 -15.39 -16.57 -12.72
CA SER A 162 -16.57 -16.14 -13.46
C SER A 162 -17.00 -14.75 -13.01
N ILE A 163 -17.69 -14.05 -13.90
CA ILE A 163 -18.37 -12.78 -13.60
C ILE A 163 -19.54 -13.05 -12.65
N PRO A 164 -19.73 -12.26 -11.58
CA PRO A 164 -20.86 -12.45 -10.66
C PRO A 164 -22.23 -12.31 -11.35
N THR A 165 -23.17 -13.17 -10.97
CA THR A 165 -24.58 -13.07 -11.42
C THR A 165 -25.16 -11.70 -11.04
N GLY A 166 -25.86 -11.07 -11.97
CA GLY A 166 -26.44 -9.74 -11.79
C GLY A 166 -25.51 -8.60 -12.18
N SER A 167 -24.27 -8.88 -12.59
CA SER A 167 -23.44 -7.89 -13.28
C SER A 167 -24.02 -7.60 -14.66
N VAL A 168 -24.03 -6.33 -15.05
CA VAL A 168 -24.56 -5.88 -16.34
C VAL A 168 -23.40 -5.61 -17.27
N GLN A 169 -23.50 -6.07 -18.51
CA GLN A 169 -22.49 -5.78 -19.52
C GLN A 169 -22.49 -4.29 -19.83
N ASN A 170 -21.31 -3.67 -19.68
CA ASN A 170 -21.06 -2.30 -20.06
C ASN A 170 -20.53 -2.26 -21.50
N ARG A 171 -20.96 -1.27 -22.28
CA ARG A 171 -20.53 -1.09 -23.68
C ARG A 171 -19.23 -0.30 -23.79
N ASP A 172 -18.85 0.41 -22.73
CA ASP A 172 -17.60 1.15 -22.67
C ASP A 172 -16.45 0.16 -22.49
N LEU A 173 -15.69 -0.08 -23.57
CA LEU A 173 -14.50 -0.92 -23.59
C LEU A 173 -13.22 -0.13 -23.30
N GLU A 174 -13.33 1.19 -23.21
CA GLU A 174 -12.27 2.10 -22.80
C GLU A 174 -12.82 2.99 -21.69
N PHE A 175 -12.15 2.99 -20.54
CA PHE A 175 -12.60 3.76 -19.39
C PHE A 175 -11.43 4.13 -18.47
N HIS A 176 -11.70 5.05 -17.55
CA HIS A 176 -10.68 5.58 -16.66
C HIS A 176 -10.92 5.15 -15.22
N LEU A 177 -9.85 4.78 -14.52
CA LEU A 177 -9.83 4.42 -13.10
C LEU A 177 -8.79 5.25 -12.34
N GLY A 178 -8.78 5.13 -11.02
CA GLY A 178 -7.86 5.86 -10.15
C GLY A 178 -8.07 7.36 -10.32
N GLY A 179 -9.31 7.82 -10.22
CA GLY A 179 -9.65 9.24 -10.42
C GLY A 179 -9.14 9.83 -11.73
N GLY A 180 -9.01 9.02 -12.79
CA GLY A 180 -8.51 9.47 -14.10
C GLY A 180 -7.00 9.32 -14.31
N SER A 181 -6.27 8.61 -13.44
CA SER A 181 -4.82 8.37 -13.60
C SER A 181 -4.50 7.19 -14.52
N HIS A 182 -5.42 6.23 -14.62
CA HIS A 182 -5.25 5.01 -15.39
C HIS A 182 -6.32 4.91 -16.46
N GLN A 183 -5.89 4.60 -17.68
CA GLN A 183 -6.74 4.21 -18.79
C GLN A 183 -6.77 2.69 -18.87
N VAL A 184 -7.97 2.12 -18.93
CA VAL A 184 -8.21 0.68 -19.11
C VAL A 184 -8.81 0.48 -20.49
N MET A 185 -8.16 -0.36 -21.30
CA MET A 185 -8.63 -0.78 -22.61
C MET A 185 -8.95 -2.28 -22.58
N VAL A 186 -10.11 -2.66 -23.08
CA VAL A 186 -10.62 -4.03 -23.05
C VAL A 186 -10.90 -4.50 -24.46
N ASP A 187 -10.25 -5.59 -24.86
CA ASP A 187 -10.64 -6.38 -26.03
C ASP A 187 -11.36 -7.64 -25.54
N GLY A 188 -12.69 -7.55 -25.51
CA GLY A 188 -13.57 -8.57 -24.95
C GLY A 188 -14.85 -7.98 -24.36
N GLU A 189 -15.20 -8.42 -23.14
CA GLU A 189 -16.43 -8.07 -22.46
C GLU A 189 -16.13 -7.33 -21.14
N HIS A 190 -16.77 -6.18 -20.93
CA HIS A 190 -16.74 -5.43 -19.69
C HIS A 190 -18.09 -5.55 -18.97
N PHE A 191 -18.07 -5.81 -17.66
CA PHE A 191 -19.24 -5.92 -16.81
C PHE A 191 -19.08 -5.05 -15.55
N VAL A 192 -20.19 -4.49 -15.08
CA VAL A 192 -20.24 -3.74 -13.81
C VAL A 192 -21.25 -4.44 -12.89
N SER A 193 -20.82 -4.79 -11.67
CA SER A 193 -21.70 -5.36 -10.65
C SER A 193 -22.58 -4.30 -9.99
N PRO A 194 -23.64 -4.70 -9.26
CA PRO A 194 -24.52 -3.75 -8.58
C PRO A 194 -23.84 -2.83 -7.55
N ASP A 195 -22.67 -3.22 -7.03
CA ASP A 195 -21.85 -2.43 -6.11
C ASP A 195 -20.84 -1.51 -6.82
N GLY A 196 -20.87 -1.45 -8.16
CA GLY A 196 -19.99 -0.63 -8.99
C GLY A 196 -18.63 -1.26 -9.30
N THR A 197 -18.38 -2.51 -8.89
CA THR A 197 -17.11 -3.18 -9.20
C THR A 197 -17.02 -3.56 -10.68
N ASN A 198 -15.90 -3.22 -11.31
CA ASN A 198 -15.63 -3.57 -12.71
C ASN A 198 -15.08 -5.00 -12.83
N TYR A 199 -15.61 -5.74 -13.79
CA TYR A 199 -15.13 -7.07 -14.19
C TYR A 199 -14.92 -7.12 -15.69
N ILE A 200 -13.91 -7.85 -16.11
CA ILE A 200 -13.51 -7.95 -17.51
C ILE A 200 -13.28 -9.40 -17.88
N LYS A 201 -13.60 -9.75 -19.12
CA LYS A 201 -13.35 -11.06 -19.70
C LYS A 201 -12.82 -10.90 -21.11
N GLY A 202 -11.59 -11.34 -21.34
CA GLY A 202 -10.85 -11.11 -22.58
C GLY A 202 -9.45 -10.58 -22.30
N LEU A 203 -8.91 -9.82 -23.25
CA LEU A 203 -7.65 -9.12 -23.10
C LEU A 203 -7.90 -7.74 -22.45
N VAL A 204 -7.06 -7.38 -21.49
CA VAL A 204 -7.04 -6.05 -20.88
C VAL A 204 -5.65 -5.46 -20.97
N GLU A 205 -5.62 -4.17 -21.26
CA GLU A 205 -4.45 -3.33 -21.12
C GLU A 205 -4.76 -2.19 -20.13
N ILE A 206 -3.86 -1.96 -19.18
CA ILE A 206 -3.93 -0.82 -18.28
C ILE A 206 -2.68 0.03 -18.47
N VAL A 207 -2.90 1.32 -18.71
CA VAL A 207 -1.85 2.31 -18.95
C VAL A 207 -2.04 3.46 -17.97
N HIS A 208 -0.97 3.82 -17.25
CA HIS A 208 -0.95 5.08 -16.53
C HIS A 208 -0.88 6.23 -17.56
N ILE A 209 -1.79 7.20 -17.52
CA ILE A 209 -1.91 8.23 -18.58
C ILE A 209 -0.62 9.04 -18.75
N LYS A 210 0.08 9.29 -17.65
CA LYS A 210 1.38 9.98 -17.66
C LYS A 210 2.57 9.08 -18.06
N ALA A 211 2.29 7.85 -18.51
CA ALA A 211 3.27 6.81 -18.81
C ALA A 211 4.26 6.56 -17.66
N GLU A 212 3.79 6.71 -16.41
CA GLU A 212 4.63 6.58 -15.20
C GLU A 212 4.99 5.13 -14.88
N HIS A 213 4.25 4.18 -15.45
CA HIS A 213 4.45 2.74 -15.29
C HIS A 213 4.35 2.07 -16.66
N ARG A 214 5.10 0.98 -16.87
CA ARG A 214 4.83 0.09 -18.01
C ARG A 214 3.36 -0.30 -18.06
N ALA A 215 2.85 -0.39 -19.28
CA ALA A 215 1.53 -0.94 -19.53
C ALA A 215 1.46 -2.37 -18.98
N VAL A 216 0.34 -2.69 -18.34
CA VAL A 216 0.04 -4.05 -17.92
C VAL A 216 -0.94 -4.64 -18.92
N CYS A 217 -0.51 -5.71 -19.60
CA CYS A 217 -1.37 -6.48 -20.49
C CYS A 217 -1.63 -7.87 -19.89
N ALA A 218 -2.90 -8.27 -19.83
CA ALA A 218 -3.29 -9.58 -19.31
C ALA A 218 -4.52 -10.12 -20.03
N GLU A 219 -4.56 -11.45 -20.25
CA GLU A 219 -5.72 -12.13 -20.83
C GLU A 219 -6.37 -13.03 -19.78
N GLY A 220 -7.70 -13.00 -19.71
CA GLY A 220 -8.45 -13.87 -18.81
C GLY A 220 -9.75 -13.24 -18.30
N CYS A 221 -10.13 -13.62 -17.07
CA CYS A 221 -11.31 -13.10 -16.40
C CYS A 221 -10.87 -12.45 -15.09
N PHE A 222 -11.06 -11.14 -14.96
CA PHE A 222 -10.55 -10.36 -13.84
C PHE A 222 -11.64 -9.50 -13.21
N ARG A 223 -11.53 -9.36 -11.88
CA ARG A 223 -12.09 -8.23 -11.15
C ARG A 223 -11.04 -7.13 -11.12
N ILE A 224 -11.42 -5.90 -11.43
CA ILE A 224 -10.53 -4.75 -11.27
C ILE A 224 -10.76 -4.17 -9.87
N ALA A 225 -9.67 -3.95 -9.14
CA ALA A 225 -9.69 -3.29 -7.85
C ALA A 225 -8.86 -2.02 -7.92
N GLU A 226 -9.48 -0.90 -7.52
CA GLU A 226 -8.76 0.32 -7.17
C GLU A 226 -8.29 0.20 -5.72
N GLY A 227 -7.03 0.49 -5.48
CA GLY A 227 -6.51 0.59 -4.13
C GLY A 227 -7.24 1.74 -3.43
N ALA A 228 -7.75 1.48 -2.23
CA ALA A 228 -8.50 2.47 -1.47
C ALA A 228 -7.72 3.81 -1.41
N ARG A 229 -8.27 4.85 -2.03
CA ARG A 229 -7.82 6.22 -1.80
C ARG A 229 -8.28 6.60 -0.41
N GLY A 230 -7.33 6.67 0.49
CA GLY A 230 -7.62 7.22 1.81
C GLY A 230 -8.10 8.65 1.69
N ILE A 231 -9.02 9.04 2.58
CA ILE A 231 -9.11 10.45 2.95
C ILE A 231 -7.80 10.72 3.70
N THR A 232 -6.83 11.24 2.97
CA THR A 232 -5.66 11.84 3.56
C THR A 232 -6.18 13.03 4.37
N PRO A 233 -5.92 13.10 5.69
CA PRO A 233 -6.50 14.19 6.48
C PRO A 233 -5.95 15.55 6.01
N ASP A 234 -6.72 16.62 6.16
CA ASP A 234 -6.37 17.97 5.68
C ASP A 234 -4.94 18.43 6.09
N TRP A 235 -4.43 17.97 7.23
CA TRP A 235 -3.08 18.33 7.69
C TRP A 235 -1.96 17.60 6.94
N VAL A 236 -2.29 16.48 6.31
CA VAL A 236 -1.44 15.80 5.34
C VAL A 236 -1.68 16.44 3.96
N ASP A 237 -2.92 16.69 3.53
CA ASP A 237 -3.21 17.32 2.22
C ASP A 237 -2.61 18.73 2.07
N THR A 238 -2.70 19.57 3.11
CA THR A 238 -2.11 20.93 3.13
C THR A 238 -0.58 20.89 2.97
N GLU A 239 0.05 19.76 3.28
CA GLU A 239 1.50 19.57 3.21
C GLU A 239 1.92 18.73 1.98
N LEU A 240 1.00 17.93 1.40
CA LEU A 240 1.24 17.11 0.21
C LEU A 240 1.01 17.83 -1.11
N GLY A 241 0.40 19.01 -1.10
CA GLY A 241 0.34 19.89 -2.28
C GLY A 241 -0.48 19.34 -3.44
N ASP A 242 -1.67 18.81 -3.15
CA ASP A 242 -2.75 18.74 -4.14
C ASP A 242 -3.48 20.10 -4.26
#